data_AF-A0A2V6PY73-F1
#
_entry.id   AF-A0A2V6PY73-F1
#
_cell.length_a   1.000
_cell.length_b   1.000
_cell.length_c   1.000
_cell.angle_alpha   90.00
_cell.angle_beta   90.00
_cell.angle_gamma   90.00
#
_symmetry.space_group_name_H-M   'P 1'
#
loop_
_entity.id
_entity.type
_entity.pdbx_description
1 polymer ?
#
loop_
_entity_poly.entity_id
_entity_poly.type
_entity_poly.pdbx_seq_one_letter_code
_entity_poly.pdbx_strand_id
1 'polypeptide(L)'
;EATGAVDVRRIVSAHDAGRVINPLEAEGQVHGGLHMGLGYALAEKLVVEDGQVLSATLMDYAVLRAADMPEVVVRFVESVDAEGPFGAKGLGESGVIPVAAAVANAIKDAIGVRLTELPMTPEQIRRALDRTGGPEGRADAPVMAPRPPTLGHAPAEPGRASGLRRS
;
A
#
# COMPACT_ATOMS: atom_id res chain seq x y z
N GLU A 1 15.73 20.21 -15.44
CA GLU A 1 15.72 18.78 -15.79
C GLU A 1 14.98 18.02 -14.69
N ALA A 2 14.16 17.01 -15.01
CA ALA A 2 13.40 16.27 -14.00
C ALA A 2 14.29 15.21 -13.32
N THR A 3 14.36 15.22 -11.99
CA THR A 3 15.26 14.33 -11.21
C THR A 3 14.75 12.89 -11.11
N GLY A 4 13.44 12.67 -11.33
CA GLY A 4 12.78 11.38 -11.11
C GLY A 4 12.55 11.02 -9.64
N ALA A 5 12.94 11.89 -8.70
CA ALA A 5 12.74 11.66 -7.28
C ALA A 5 11.24 11.61 -6.93
N VAL A 6 10.87 10.67 -6.05
CA VAL A 6 9.50 10.51 -5.54
C VAL A 6 9.47 10.91 -4.08
N ASP A 7 8.56 11.82 -3.75
CA ASP A 7 8.23 12.20 -2.39
C ASP A 7 6.83 11.69 -2.06
N VAL A 8 6.75 10.65 -1.22
CA VAL A 8 5.47 10.13 -0.74
C VAL A 8 5.01 11.06 0.38
N ARG A 9 3.95 11.82 0.12
CA ARG A 9 3.49 12.85 1.08
C ARG A 9 2.71 12.25 2.25
N ARG A 10 1.88 11.25 1.97
CA ARG A 10 0.93 10.69 2.93
C ARG A 10 0.52 9.28 2.54
N ILE A 11 0.34 8.42 3.54
CA ILE A 11 -0.28 7.09 3.40
C ILE A 11 -1.47 6.99 4.34
N VAL A 12 -2.60 6.52 3.80
CA VAL A 12 -3.75 6.10 4.59
C VAL A 12 -3.88 4.59 4.42
N SER A 13 -3.75 3.85 5.51
CA SER A 13 -3.77 2.39 5.51
C SER A 13 -4.93 1.87 6.34
N ALA A 14 -5.84 1.15 5.70
CA ALA A 14 -7.01 0.57 6.34
C ALA A 14 -6.93 -0.96 6.29
N HIS A 15 -7.07 -1.62 7.43
CA HIS A 15 -6.95 -3.08 7.53
C HIS A 15 -8.14 -3.67 8.29
N ASP A 16 -8.74 -4.72 7.74
CA ASP A 16 -9.68 -5.56 8.49
C ASP A 16 -8.91 -6.53 9.37
N ALA A 17 -8.73 -6.16 10.64
CA ALA A 17 -7.98 -6.93 11.62
C ALA A 17 -8.89 -7.83 12.48
N GLY A 18 -10.18 -7.89 12.13
CA GLY A 18 -11.21 -8.33 13.05
C GLY A 18 -11.11 -7.60 14.38
N ARG A 19 -11.29 -8.29 15.50
CA ARG A 19 -11.10 -7.66 16.81
C ARG A 19 -9.64 -7.29 17.06
N VAL A 20 -9.36 -6.01 17.22
CA VAL A 20 -8.02 -5.53 17.56
C VAL A 20 -7.74 -5.78 19.04
N ILE A 21 -6.84 -6.73 19.32
CA ILE A 21 -6.52 -7.12 20.72
C ILE A 21 -5.71 -6.04 21.42
N ASN A 22 -4.68 -5.52 20.76
CA ASN A 22 -3.82 -4.45 21.26
C ASN A 22 -3.67 -3.36 20.19
N PRO A 23 -4.39 -2.23 20.30
CA PRO A 23 -4.35 -1.17 19.31
C PRO A 23 -2.96 -0.57 19.07
N LEU A 24 -2.15 -0.42 20.12
CA LEU A 24 -0.82 0.19 20.01
C LEU A 24 0.14 -0.71 19.23
N GLU A 25 0.16 -2.00 19.54
CA GLU A 25 0.98 -2.97 18.80
C GLU A 25 0.48 -3.16 17.37
N ALA A 26 -0.85 -3.18 17.17
CA ALA A 26 -1.45 -3.26 15.85
C ALA A 26 -1.03 -2.08 14.96
N GLU A 27 -1.09 -0.86 15.50
CA GLU A 27 -0.61 0.34 14.81
C GLU A 27 0.90 0.24 14.50
N GLY A 28 1.72 -0.16 15.47
CA GLY A 28 3.15 -0.39 15.27
C GLY A 28 3.47 -1.40 14.16
N GLN A 29 2.71 -2.49 14.07
CA GLN A 29 2.84 -3.48 12.99
C GLN A 29 2.53 -2.88 11.62
N VAL A 30 1.47 -2.08 11.51
CA VAL A 30 1.14 -1.39 10.25
C VAL A 30 2.25 -0.40 9.88
N HIS A 31 2.76 0.38 10.82
CA HIS A 31 3.88 1.29 10.56
C HIS A 31 5.13 0.56 10.06
N GLY A 32 5.50 -0.57 10.68
CA GLY A 32 6.62 -1.39 10.21
C GLY A 32 6.39 -1.97 8.82
N GLY A 33 5.17 -2.46 8.55
CA GLY A 33 4.78 -2.95 7.24
C GLY A 33 4.85 -1.88 6.15
N LEU A 34 4.40 -0.66 6.44
CA LEU A 34 4.47 0.48 5.52
C LEU A 34 5.92 0.89 5.24
N HIS A 35 6.78 0.91 6.26
CA HIS A 35 8.21 1.20 6.10
C HIS A 35 8.90 0.18 5.18
N MET A 36 8.73 -1.13 5.45
CA MET A 36 9.24 -2.19 4.58
C MET A 36 8.67 -2.06 3.16
N GLY A 37 7.37 -1.78 3.07
CA GLY A 37 6.62 -1.56 1.86
C GLY A 37 7.22 -0.49 0.95
N LEU A 38 7.50 0.66 1.54
CA LEU A 38 8.12 1.80 0.87
C LEU A 38 9.56 1.49 0.48
N GLY A 39 10.30 0.80 1.35
CA GLY A 39 11.67 0.32 1.10
C GLY A 39 11.76 -0.44 -0.21
N TYR A 40 11.06 -1.57 -0.34
CA TYR A 40 11.12 -2.38 -1.58
C TYR A 40 10.41 -1.72 -2.77
N ALA A 41 9.47 -0.80 -2.54
CA ALA A 41 8.83 -0.06 -3.62
C ALA A 41 9.77 0.94 -4.30
N LEU A 42 10.65 1.62 -3.54
CA LEU A 42 11.37 2.81 -4.00
C LEU A 42 12.90 2.70 -3.97
N ALA A 43 13.47 1.84 -3.12
CA ALA A 43 14.91 1.90 -2.82
C ALA A 43 15.60 0.52 -2.77
N GLU A 44 15.03 -0.43 -2.05
CA GLU A 44 15.69 -1.68 -1.72
C GLU A 44 15.82 -2.62 -2.92
N LYS A 45 17.06 -3.06 -3.20
CA LYS A 45 17.37 -4.01 -4.27
C LYS A 45 18.52 -4.91 -3.86
N LEU A 46 18.30 -6.22 -3.89
CA LEU A 46 19.37 -7.20 -3.78
C LEU A 46 20.07 -7.33 -5.13
N VAL A 47 21.35 -6.98 -5.20
CA VAL A 47 22.17 -7.10 -6.42
C VAL A 47 23.07 -8.32 -6.29
N VAL A 48 22.95 -9.24 -7.25
CA VAL A 48 23.76 -10.47 -7.31
C VAL A 48 24.44 -10.55 -8.68
N GLU A 49 25.77 -10.66 -8.68
CA GLU A 49 26.59 -10.81 -9.88
C GLU A 49 27.58 -11.97 -9.66
N ASP A 50 27.68 -12.88 -10.63
CA ASP A 50 28.55 -14.07 -10.57
C ASP A 50 28.44 -14.86 -9.25
N GLY A 51 27.21 -14.94 -8.70
CA GLY A 51 26.90 -15.62 -7.43
C GLY A 51 27.31 -14.84 -6.17
N GLN A 52 27.81 -13.62 -6.29
CA GLN A 52 28.16 -12.75 -5.18
C GLN A 52 27.11 -11.67 -4.95
N VAL A 53 26.76 -11.43 -3.68
CA VAL A 53 25.85 -10.33 -3.30
C VAL A 53 26.67 -9.04 -3.23
N LEU A 54 26.40 -8.10 -4.14
CA LEU A 54 27.09 -6.81 -4.19
C LEU A 54 26.46 -5.78 -3.24
N SER A 55 25.18 -5.93 -2.92
CA SER A 55 24.45 -5.06 -1.99
C SER A 55 24.47 -5.61 -0.56
N ALA A 56 25.67 -5.97 -0.05
CA ALA A 56 25.83 -6.68 1.22
C ALA A 56 25.98 -5.76 2.45
N THR A 57 25.94 -4.43 2.24
CA THR A 57 26.05 -3.44 3.32
C THR A 57 24.84 -2.50 3.31
N LEU A 58 24.58 -1.82 4.43
CA LEU A 58 23.53 -0.79 4.51
C LEU A 58 23.88 0.49 3.73
N MET A 59 25.10 0.61 3.21
CA MET A 59 25.47 1.68 2.28
C MET A 59 24.99 1.37 0.87
N ASP A 60 25.00 0.08 0.48
CA ASP A 60 24.68 -0.39 -0.87
C ASP A 60 23.22 -0.87 -0.98
N TYR A 61 22.64 -1.38 0.11
CA TYR A 61 21.23 -1.74 0.23
C TYR A 61 20.46 -0.61 0.92
N ALA A 62 19.80 0.22 0.10
CA ALA A 62 19.19 1.46 0.55
C ALA A 62 17.89 1.21 1.34
N VAL A 63 18.03 1.01 2.65
CA VAL A 63 16.90 1.00 3.60
C VAL A 63 16.38 2.43 3.79
N LEU A 64 15.06 2.58 3.79
CA LEU A 64 14.41 3.87 3.98
C LEU A 64 14.72 4.47 5.36
N ARG A 65 15.08 5.76 5.43
CA ARG A 65 15.38 6.43 6.70
C ARG A 65 14.09 6.88 7.37
N ALA A 66 14.15 7.07 8.69
CA ALA A 66 13.03 7.60 9.45
C ALA A 66 12.56 8.98 8.96
N ALA A 67 13.48 9.82 8.47
CA ALA A 67 13.16 11.14 7.91
C ALA A 67 12.44 11.09 6.56
N ASP A 68 12.52 9.96 5.85
CA ASP A 68 11.89 9.74 4.55
C ASP A 68 10.50 9.08 4.69
N MET A 69 10.05 8.84 5.93
CA MET A 69 8.72 8.29 6.18
C MET A 69 7.64 9.36 6.00
N PRO A 70 6.55 9.05 5.29
CA PRO A 70 5.43 9.97 5.08
C PRO A 70 4.61 10.16 6.35
N GLU A 71 3.67 11.12 6.32
CA GLU A 71 2.54 11.10 7.26
C GLU A 71 1.75 9.79 7.07
N VAL A 72 1.55 9.04 8.16
CA VAL A 72 0.82 7.77 8.15
C VAL A 72 -0.48 7.92 8.95
N VAL A 73 -1.58 7.46 8.38
CA VAL A 73 -2.87 7.33 9.05
C VAL A 73 -3.32 5.88 9.01
N VAL A 74 -3.41 5.24 10.17
CA VAL A 74 -3.88 3.85 10.30
C VAL A 74 -5.36 3.81 10.69
N ARG A 75 -6.12 2.90 10.07
CA ARG A 75 -7.52 2.61 10.38
C ARG A 75 -7.74 1.10 10.47
N PHE A 76 -8.45 0.68 11.50
CA PHE A 76 -8.86 -0.72 11.63
C PHE A 76 -10.35 -0.86 11.35
N VAL A 77 -10.69 -1.88 10.57
CA VAL A 77 -12.05 -2.39 10.41
C VAL A 77 -12.15 -3.62 11.29
N GLU A 78 -13.15 -3.65 12.17
CA GLU A 78 -13.32 -4.74 13.13
C GLU A 78 -14.47 -5.66 12.74
N SER A 79 -14.25 -6.52 11.75
CA SER A 79 -15.21 -7.57 11.41
C SER A 79 -14.95 -8.86 12.21
N VAL A 80 -15.97 -9.38 12.88
CA VAL A 80 -15.79 -10.56 13.73
C VAL A 80 -15.45 -11.79 12.88
N ASP A 81 -14.30 -12.40 13.15
CA ASP A 81 -13.94 -13.71 12.61
C ASP A 81 -14.42 -14.83 13.55
N ALA A 82 -15.26 -15.76 13.07
CA ALA A 82 -15.78 -16.84 13.89
C ALA A 82 -14.70 -17.84 14.34
N GLU A 83 -13.64 -17.99 13.54
CA GLU A 83 -12.53 -18.92 13.81
C GLU A 83 -11.38 -18.23 14.55
N GLY A 84 -11.38 -16.90 14.57
CA GLY A 84 -10.35 -16.08 15.20
C GLY A 84 -10.48 -16.03 16.73
N PRO A 85 -9.38 -16.07 17.49
CA PRO A 85 -9.44 -15.90 18.94
C PRO A 85 -10.07 -14.55 19.27
N PHE A 86 -11.17 -14.58 20.02
CA PHE A 86 -11.96 -13.40 20.35
C PHE A 86 -12.48 -12.59 19.14
N GLY A 87 -12.52 -13.18 17.95
CA GLY A 87 -12.91 -12.47 16.72
C GLY A 87 -11.77 -11.82 15.94
N ALA A 88 -10.51 -12.04 16.32
CA ALA A 88 -9.33 -11.40 15.70
C ALA A 88 -8.90 -12.07 14.38
N LYS A 89 -8.31 -11.28 13.49
CA LYS A 89 -7.66 -11.73 12.24
C LYS A 89 -6.15 -11.44 12.26
N GLY A 90 -5.42 -12.10 11.37
CA GLY A 90 -4.00 -11.84 11.18
C GLY A 90 -3.74 -10.44 10.58
N LEU A 91 -2.78 -9.71 11.15
CA LEU A 91 -2.40 -8.36 10.72
C LEU A 91 -0.95 -8.23 10.24
N GLY A 92 -0.08 -9.19 10.59
CA GLY A 92 1.39 -9.04 10.47
C GLY A 92 1.91 -8.69 9.08
N GLU A 93 1.23 -9.14 8.02
CA GLU A 93 1.64 -8.88 6.63
C GLU A 93 0.75 -7.83 5.93
N SER A 94 -0.41 -7.52 6.50
CA SER A 94 -1.42 -6.66 5.85
C SER A 94 -0.89 -5.25 5.59
N GLY A 95 0.02 -4.76 6.43
CA GLY A 95 0.65 -3.45 6.28
C GLY A 95 1.65 -3.35 5.14
N VAL A 96 2.26 -4.45 4.69
CA VAL A 96 3.37 -4.43 3.70
C VAL A 96 2.90 -4.78 2.28
N ILE A 97 1.94 -5.70 2.16
CA ILE A 97 1.48 -6.26 0.88
C ILE A 97 1.00 -5.17 -0.12
N PRO A 98 0.13 -4.21 0.25
CA PRO A 98 -0.47 -3.31 -0.73
C PRO A 98 0.44 -2.15 -1.16
N VAL A 99 1.57 -1.94 -0.48
CA VAL A 99 2.31 -0.66 -0.51
C VAL A 99 2.89 -0.37 -1.88
N ALA A 100 3.67 -1.27 -2.47
CA ALA A 100 4.28 -1.00 -3.77
C ALA A 100 3.25 -0.80 -4.88
N ALA A 101 2.14 -1.53 -4.85
CA ALA A 101 1.05 -1.34 -5.80
C ALA A 101 0.39 0.03 -5.64
N ALA A 102 0.14 0.48 -4.40
CA ALA A 102 -0.38 1.81 -4.12
C ALA A 102 0.58 2.92 -4.61
N VAL A 103 1.87 2.78 -4.32
CA VAL A 103 2.92 3.71 -4.77
C VAL A 103 3.01 3.74 -6.30
N ALA A 104 3.04 2.59 -6.98
CA ALA A 104 3.10 2.51 -8.44
C ALA A 104 1.86 3.15 -9.11
N ASN A 105 0.68 2.99 -8.49
CA ASN A 105 -0.54 3.65 -8.94
C ASN A 105 -0.47 5.18 -8.75
N ALA A 106 0.05 5.65 -7.62
CA ALA A 106 0.24 7.08 -7.36
C ALA A 106 1.26 7.71 -8.32
N ILE A 107 2.37 7.02 -8.61
CA ILE A 107 3.35 7.47 -9.60
C ILE A 107 2.70 7.55 -10.99
N LYS A 108 1.96 6.51 -11.42
CA LYS A 108 1.24 6.54 -12.69
C LYS A 108 0.26 7.71 -12.76
N ASP A 109 -0.47 7.98 -11.68
CA ASP A 109 -1.40 9.10 -11.62
C ASP A 109 -0.65 10.45 -11.81
N ALA A 110 0.49 10.61 -11.14
CA ALA A 110 1.31 11.81 -11.20
C ALA A 110 1.98 12.06 -12.55
N ILE A 111 2.53 11.03 -13.21
CA ILE A 111 3.35 11.18 -14.42
C ILE A 111 2.73 10.59 -15.69
N GLY A 112 1.59 9.90 -15.59
CA GLY A 112 0.91 9.23 -16.70
C GLY A 112 1.51 7.90 -17.14
N VAL A 113 2.64 7.46 -16.55
CA VAL A 113 3.37 6.26 -16.97
C VAL A 113 3.23 5.15 -15.94
N ARG A 114 2.90 3.93 -16.39
CA ARG A 114 2.85 2.76 -15.51
C ARG A 114 4.23 2.12 -15.42
N LEU A 115 4.80 2.13 -14.22
CA LEU A 115 5.95 1.29 -13.87
C LEU A 115 5.47 -0.11 -13.47
N THR A 116 6.19 -1.13 -13.90
CA THR A 116 5.88 -2.56 -13.66
C THR A 116 7.04 -3.32 -13.04
N GLU A 117 8.11 -2.62 -12.70
CA GLU A 117 9.32 -3.18 -12.10
C GLU A 117 9.62 -2.42 -10.80
N LEU A 118 10.19 -3.15 -9.83
CA LEU A 118 10.63 -2.62 -8.55
C LEU A 118 12.15 -2.79 -8.41
N PRO A 119 12.80 -1.96 -7.58
CA PRO A 119 12.25 -0.73 -7.00
C PRO A 119 12.14 0.39 -8.04
N MET A 120 11.14 1.26 -7.91
CA MET A 120 10.89 2.41 -8.78
C MET A 120 11.85 3.57 -8.48
N THR A 121 13.15 3.36 -8.74
CA THR A 121 14.20 4.33 -8.42
C THR A 121 14.08 5.61 -9.27
N PRO A 122 14.70 6.73 -8.86
CA PRO A 122 14.72 7.96 -9.65
C PRO A 122 15.22 7.74 -11.09
N GLU A 123 16.19 6.86 -11.30
CA GLU A 123 16.71 6.50 -12.62
C GLU A 123 15.65 5.78 -13.46
N GLN A 124 14.89 4.85 -12.86
CA GLN A 124 13.80 4.17 -13.57
C GLN A 124 12.70 5.14 -13.96
N ILE A 125 12.36 6.07 -13.08
CA ILE A 125 11.34 7.09 -13.32
C ILE A 125 11.78 8.06 -14.42
N ARG A 126 13.03 8.55 -14.37
CA ARG A 126 13.59 9.37 -15.45
C ARG A 126 13.54 8.65 -16.79
N ARG A 127 14.01 7.40 -16.85
CA ARG A 127 13.94 6.57 -18.07
C ARG A 127 12.50 6.40 -18.57
N ALA A 128 11.51 6.39 -17.69
CA ALA A 128 10.10 6.30 -18.08
C ALA A 128 9.58 7.63 -18.65
N LEU A 129 9.96 8.77 -18.05
CA LEU A 129 9.63 10.12 -18.52
C LEU A 129 10.26 10.42 -19.90
N ASP A 130 11.53 10.06 -20.08
CA ASP A 130 12.26 10.30 -21.34
C ASP A 130 11.62 9.52 -22.51
N ARG A 131 11.12 8.32 -22.25
CA ARG A 131 10.42 7.48 -23.24
C ARG A 131 9.05 8.03 -23.67
N THR A 132 8.46 8.92 -22.88
CA THR A 132 7.09 9.43 -23.10
C THR A 132 7.01 10.92 -23.44
N GLY A 133 8.16 11.60 -23.56
CA GLY A 133 8.21 13.02 -23.97
C GLY A 133 8.00 14.03 -22.83
N GLY A 134 8.11 13.59 -21.58
CA GLY A 134 7.91 14.45 -20.39
C GLY A 134 6.43 14.74 -20.09
N PRO A 135 6.13 15.27 -18.88
CA PRO A 135 4.75 15.54 -18.48
C PRO A 135 4.28 16.88 -19.08
N GLU A 136 4.08 16.94 -20.39
CA GLU A 136 3.36 18.06 -20.99
C GLU A 136 1.86 17.95 -20.67
N GLY A 137 1.39 18.76 -19.71
CA GLY A 137 -0.03 19.16 -19.65
C GLY A 137 -0.93 18.64 -18.52
N ARG A 138 -0.43 18.33 -17.31
CA ARG A 138 -1.30 17.89 -16.19
C ARG A 138 -1.06 18.53 -14.81
N ALA A 139 -0.48 19.73 -14.77
CA ALA A 139 -0.29 20.44 -13.50
C ALA A 139 -1.60 20.71 -12.72
N ASP A 140 -2.78 20.56 -13.35
CA ASP A 140 -4.11 20.81 -12.75
C ASP A 140 -5.03 19.58 -12.70
N ALA A 141 -4.52 18.35 -12.83
CA ALA A 141 -5.37 17.18 -12.62
C ALA A 141 -5.79 17.14 -11.14
N PRO A 142 -7.11 17.14 -10.82
CA PRO A 142 -7.54 17.12 -9.43
C PRO A 142 -7.01 15.85 -8.77
N VAL A 143 -6.38 16.01 -7.60
CA VAL A 143 -6.11 14.90 -6.68
C VAL A 143 -7.38 14.07 -6.63
N MET A 144 -7.29 12.79 -7.01
CA MET A 144 -8.47 11.92 -7.09
C MET A 144 -9.16 11.95 -5.74
N ALA A 145 -10.29 12.68 -5.67
CA ALA A 145 -11.09 12.74 -4.46
C ALA A 145 -11.42 11.30 -4.05
N PRO A 146 -11.38 10.96 -2.75
CA PRO A 146 -11.75 9.63 -2.31
C PRO A 146 -13.12 9.32 -2.87
N ARG A 147 -13.18 8.31 -3.76
CA ARG A 147 -14.46 7.85 -4.28
C ARG A 147 -15.26 7.40 -3.06
N PRO A 148 -16.52 7.84 -2.90
CA PRO A 148 -17.34 7.35 -1.81
C PRO A 148 -17.35 5.82 -1.87
N PRO A 149 -17.29 5.12 -0.73
CA PRO A 149 -17.33 3.68 -0.72
C PRO A 149 -18.59 3.24 -1.49
N THR A 150 -18.41 2.49 -2.56
CA THR A 150 -19.52 1.75 -3.15
C THR A 150 -19.96 0.79 -2.06
N LEU A 151 -21.09 1.08 -1.40
CA LEU A 151 -21.74 0.13 -0.51
C LEU A 151 -21.90 -1.16 -1.31
N GLY A 152 -21.09 -2.17 -0.99
CA GLY A 152 -21.31 -3.52 -1.48
C GLY A 152 -22.75 -3.90 -1.17
N HIS A 153 -23.38 -4.65 -2.08
CA HIS A 153 -24.74 -5.14 -1.91
C HIS A 153 -24.98 -5.57 -0.46
N ALA A 154 -25.98 -4.95 0.18
CA ALA A 154 -26.44 -5.34 1.49
C ALA A 154 -26.70 -6.86 1.50
N PRO A 155 -26.34 -7.58 2.57
CA PRO A 155 -26.69 -8.99 2.68
C PRO A 155 -28.21 -9.13 2.56
N ALA A 156 -28.65 -10.08 1.74
CA ALA A 156 -30.07 -10.37 1.54
C ALA A 156 -30.74 -10.64 2.90
N GLU A 157 -31.87 -9.97 3.15
CA GLU A 157 -32.62 -10.16 4.39
C GLU A 157 -32.99 -11.63 4.58
N PRO A 158 -32.88 -12.18 5.82
CA PRO A 158 -33.35 -13.53 6.09
C PRO A 158 -34.86 -13.61 5.85
N GLY A 159 -35.24 -14.45 4.89
CA GLY A 159 -36.61 -14.63 4.45
C GLY A 159 -37.58 -14.84 5.61
N ARG A 160 -38.68 -14.06 5.59
CA ARG A 160 -39.82 -14.23 6.48
C ARG A 160 -40.31 -15.68 6.42
N ALA A 161 -40.29 -16.36 7.57
CA ALA A 161 -40.98 -17.62 7.77
C ALA A 161 -42.47 -17.48 7.38
N SER A 162 -42.83 -18.07 6.24
CA SER A 162 -44.20 -18.23 5.79
C SER A 162 -44.78 -19.49 6.45
N GLY A 163 -45.87 -19.31 7.19
CA GLY A 163 -46.43 -20.33 8.07
C GLY A 163 -46.87 -21.60 7.37
N LEU A 164 -46.55 -22.73 8.00
CA LEU A 164 -47.24 -23.99 7.76
C LEU A 164 -48.48 -24.05 8.67
N ARG A 165 -49.64 -24.05 8.02
CA ARG A 165 -50.95 -24.28 8.65
C ARG A 165 -51.05 -25.72 9.13
N ARG A 166 -51.71 -25.87 10.27
CA ARG A 166 -52.19 -27.13 10.83
C ARG A 166 -53.10 -27.87 9.83
N SER A 167 -52.95 -29.19 9.78
CA SER A 167 -54.01 -30.16 9.53
C SER A 167 -53.86 -31.27 10.56
#